data_AF-A0A3M1YKD3-F1
#
_entry.id   AF-A0A3M1YKD3-F1
#
_cell.length_a   1.000
_cell.length_b   1.000
_cell.length_c   1.000
_cell.angle_alpha   90.00
_cell.angle_beta   90.00
_cell.angle_gamma   90.00
#
_symmetry.space_group_name_H-M   'P 1'
#
loop_
_entity.id
_entity.type
_entity.pdbx_description
1 polymer ?
#
loop_
_entity_poly.entity_id
_entity_poly.type
_entity_poly.pdbx_seq_one_letter_code
_entity_poly.pdbx_strand_id
1 'polypeptide(L)'
;MIWNDNPKIEIYNEDCLPAMRKMKDNQFDLAIVDPPYGLEAKGQLSRLNGAGKLKNRAINQLSTEFDKNPPKEEYFNELFRVSQNQIIWGGNYFVLPPTRGIAIWDKEQPFPNFSAFEYAWTSFDKPAKIFKLATTRTGEKKIHPTQKPVALYKW
;
A
#
# COMPACT_ATOMS: atom_id res chain seq x y z
N MET A 1 21.35 -21.14 11.58
CA MET A 1 20.57 -20.09 12.26
C MET A 1 19.19 -20.69 12.49
N ILE A 2 18.85 -21.00 13.75
CA ILE A 2 17.59 -21.64 14.11
C ILE A 2 16.56 -20.52 14.23
N TRP A 3 15.56 -20.50 13.36
CA TRP A 3 14.42 -19.59 13.50
C TRP A 3 13.52 -20.16 14.59
N ASN A 4 13.18 -19.38 15.61
CA ASN A 4 12.18 -19.79 16.58
C ASN A 4 10.81 -19.78 15.88
N ASP A 5 10.22 -20.96 15.70
CA ASP A 5 9.05 -21.26 14.86
C ASP A 5 7.69 -20.72 15.34
N ASN A 6 7.66 -19.70 16.21
CA ASN A 6 6.41 -19.06 16.63
C ASN A 6 6.35 -17.61 16.13
N PRO A 7 5.74 -17.35 14.95
CA PRO A 7 5.53 -15.99 14.49
C PRO A 7 4.63 -15.25 15.49
N LYS A 8 5.15 -14.17 16.07
CA LYS A 8 4.37 -13.29 16.93
C LYS A 8 3.66 -12.25 16.06
N ILE A 9 2.34 -12.25 16.09
CA ILE A 9 1.51 -11.28 15.36
C ILE A 9 0.85 -10.36 16.38
N GLU A 10 1.12 -9.06 16.28
CA GLU A 10 0.48 -8.01 17.07
C GLU A 10 -0.32 -7.11 16.14
N ILE A 11 -1.57 -6.81 16.51
CA ILE A 11 -2.49 -5.97 15.73
C ILE A 11 -3.00 -4.87 16.63
N TYR A 12 -2.89 -3.63 16.15
CA TYR A 12 -3.32 -2.43 16.87
C TYR A 12 -4.40 -1.73 16.06
N ASN A 13 -5.50 -1.38 16.72
CA ASN A 13 -6.52 -0.49 16.16
C ASN A 13 -6.24 0.93 16.67
N GLU A 14 -5.19 1.56 16.13
CA GLU A 14 -4.73 2.90 16.50
C GLU A 14 -4.32 3.66 15.24
N ASP A 15 -4.36 4.99 15.28
CA ASP A 15 -3.71 5.80 14.26
C ASP A 15 -2.20 5.49 14.22
N CYS A 16 -1.67 5.32 13.02
CA CYS A 16 -0.28 4.88 12.85
C CYS A 16 0.73 5.89 13.38
N LEU A 17 0.46 7.20 13.32
CA LEU A 17 1.45 8.21 13.73
C LEU A 17 1.65 8.23 15.27
N PRO A 18 0.61 8.32 16.12
CA PRO A 18 0.75 8.14 17.57
C PRO A 18 1.33 6.77 17.94
N ALA A 19 1.00 5.71 17.21
CA ALA A 19 1.56 4.39 17.46
C ALA A 19 3.08 4.37 17.21
N MET A 20 3.54 4.88 16.06
CA MET A 20 4.97 4.94 15.72
C MET A 20 5.77 5.81 16.68
N ARG A 21 5.22 6.94 17.17
CA ARG A 21 5.89 7.79 18.18
C ARG A 21 6.21 7.06 19.50
N LYS A 22 5.51 5.97 19.81
CA LYS A 22 5.77 5.13 21.00
C LYS A 22 6.81 4.02 20.74
N MET A 23 7.13 3.77 19.47
CA MET A 23 8.06 2.71 19.05
C MET A 23 9.51 3.21 19.07
N LYS A 24 10.45 2.30 19.31
CA LYS A 24 11.88 2.59 19.35
C LYS A 24 12.44 2.81 17.94
N ASP A 25 13.57 3.49 17.86
CA ASP A 25 14.32 3.61 16.62
C ASP A 25 14.73 2.22 16.12
N ASN A 26 14.57 1.98 14.81
CA ASN A 26 14.89 0.71 14.15
C ASN A 26 14.26 -0.52 14.81
N GLN A 27 13.10 -0.37 15.46
CA GLN A 27 12.38 -1.47 16.10
C GLN A 27 11.99 -2.59 15.11
N PHE A 28 11.84 -2.26 13.82
CA PHE A 28 11.49 -3.22 12.76
C PHE A 28 12.56 -3.30 11.68
N ASP A 29 12.84 -4.51 11.18
CA ASP A 29 13.77 -4.70 10.05
C ASP A 29 13.17 -4.19 8.72
N LEU A 30 11.84 -4.26 8.58
CA LEU A 30 11.11 -3.87 7.38
C LEU A 30 9.72 -3.31 7.73
N ALA A 31 9.39 -2.14 7.21
CA ALA A 31 8.03 -1.62 7.16
C ALA A 31 7.45 -1.78 5.75
N ILE A 32 6.24 -2.33 5.64
CA ILE A 32 5.51 -2.41 4.38
C ILE A 32 4.19 -1.67 4.57
N VAL A 33 3.99 -0.58 3.83
CA VAL A 33 2.84 0.30 4.00
C VAL A 33 2.15 0.60 2.67
N ASP A 34 0.83 0.71 2.73
CA ASP A 34 -0.03 1.18 1.65
C ASP A 34 -0.91 2.33 2.17
N PRO A 35 -0.33 3.53 2.38
CA PRO A 35 -1.03 4.62 3.04
C PRO A 35 -2.12 5.20 2.12
N PRO A 36 -3.10 5.94 2.67
CA PRO A 36 -4.03 6.72 1.87
C PRO A 36 -3.32 7.68 0.89
N TYR A 37 -3.73 7.69 -0.38
CA TYR A 37 -3.09 8.47 -1.45
C TYR A 37 -3.70 9.86 -1.64
N GLY A 38 -4.85 10.14 -1.01
CA GLY A 38 -5.49 11.46 -1.14
C GLY A 38 -6.26 11.64 -2.45
N LEU A 39 -6.67 10.55 -3.12
CA LEU A 39 -7.42 10.61 -4.38
C LEU A 39 -8.86 11.05 -4.14
N GLU A 40 -9.46 10.66 -3.00
CA GLU A 40 -10.81 11.09 -2.66
C GLU A 40 -10.89 12.57 -2.27
N ALA A 41 -9.82 13.17 -1.74
CA ALA A 41 -9.76 14.62 -1.55
C ALA A 41 -9.97 15.40 -2.86
N LYS A 42 -9.67 14.75 -4.00
CA LYS A 42 -9.87 15.26 -5.37
C LYS A 42 -11.15 14.72 -6.02
N GLY A 43 -11.97 14.00 -5.27
CA GLY A 43 -13.17 13.32 -5.74
C GLY A 43 -12.91 12.24 -6.79
N GLN A 44 -11.69 11.69 -6.85
CA GLN A 44 -11.33 10.72 -7.89
C GLN A 44 -11.81 9.30 -7.55
N LEU A 45 -11.90 8.95 -6.26
CA LEU A 45 -12.30 7.61 -5.84
C LEU A 45 -13.82 7.42 -5.97
N SER A 46 -14.60 8.40 -5.55
CA SER A 46 -16.07 8.43 -5.72
C SER A 46 -16.53 8.44 -7.18
N ARG A 47 -15.72 8.97 -8.12
CA ARG A 47 -15.98 8.88 -9.58
C ARG A 47 -15.85 7.46 -10.14
N LEU A 48 -15.19 6.55 -9.42
CA LEU A 48 -15.04 5.15 -9.81
C LEU A 48 -16.25 4.29 -9.37
N ASN A 49 -17.27 4.91 -8.78
CA ASN A 49 -18.52 4.23 -8.43
C ASN A 49 -19.19 3.66 -9.67
N GLY A 50 -19.14 2.34 -9.79
CA GLY A 50 -19.69 1.63 -10.94
C GLY A 50 -21.20 1.44 -10.84
N ALA A 51 -21.91 1.58 -11.97
CA ALA A 51 -23.33 1.27 -12.10
C ALA A 51 -23.60 -0.21 -12.46
N GLY A 52 -24.88 -0.61 -12.43
CA GLY A 52 -25.31 -1.96 -12.84
C GLY A 52 -24.62 -3.09 -12.07
N LYS A 53 -24.02 -4.05 -12.80
CA LYS A 53 -23.30 -5.21 -12.23
C LYS A 53 -22.09 -4.83 -11.37
N LEU A 54 -21.63 -3.58 -11.46
CA LEU A 54 -20.48 -3.08 -10.69
C LEU A 54 -20.85 -2.58 -9.29
N LYS A 55 -22.15 -2.37 -9.00
CA LYS A 55 -22.64 -1.85 -7.71
C LYS A 55 -22.25 -2.71 -6.51
N ASN A 56 -22.02 -4.00 -6.71
CA ASN A 56 -21.65 -4.93 -5.64
C ASN A 56 -20.14 -5.03 -5.36
N ARG A 57 -19.33 -4.13 -5.95
CA ARG A 57 -17.89 -4.07 -5.68
C ARG A 57 -17.62 -3.31 -4.38
N ALA A 58 -16.52 -3.66 -3.70
CA ALA A 58 -16.10 -3.04 -2.44
C ALA A 58 -16.07 -1.51 -2.48
N ILE A 59 -15.64 -0.92 -3.60
CA ILE A 59 -15.58 0.55 -3.79
C ILE A 59 -16.95 1.25 -3.71
N ASN A 60 -18.03 0.55 -4.08
CA ASN A 60 -19.40 1.06 -4.04
C ASN A 60 -20.09 0.81 -2.69
N GLN A 61 -19.50 -0.03 -1.84
CA GLN A 61 -20.09 -0.46 -0.57
C GLN A 61 -19.42 0.18 0.65
N LEU A 62 -18.18 0.66 0.48
CA LEU A 62 -17.36 1.19 1.56
C LEU A 62 -17.21 2.71 1.42
N SER A 63 -17.14 3.38 2.57
CA SER A 63 -16.81 4.80 2.62
C SER A 63 -15.43 5.05 1.99
N THR A 64 -15.32 6.11 1.20
CA THR A 64 -14.05 6.59 0.60
C THR A 64 -13.29 7.53 1.55
N GLU A 65 -13.81 7.75 2.75
CA GLU A 65 -13.25 8.69 3.74
C GLU A 65 -11.83 8.35 4.18
N PHE A 66 -11.47 7.06 4.16
CA PHE A 66 -10.11 6.61 4.44
C PHE A 66 -9.06 7.27 3.53
N ASP A 67 -9.46 7.72 2.33
CA ASP A 67 -8.57 8.30 1.32
C ASP A 67 -8.64 9.84 1.23
N LYS A 68 -9.32 10.51 2.16
CA LYS A 68 -9.40 11.98 2.17
C LYS A 68 -8.16 12.66 2.74
N ASN A 69 -7.47 11.99 3.66
CA ASN A 69 -6.36 12.56 4.42
C ASN A 69 -5.08 11.74 4.18
N PRO A 70 -4.32 12.03 3.12
CA PRO A 70 -3.03 11.39 2.93
C PRO A 70 -2.07 11.72 4.08
N PRO A 71 -1.16 10.81 4.47
CA PRO A 71 -0.21 11.08 5.53
C PRO A 71 0.68 12.29 5.21
N LYS A 72 1.01 13.06 6.24
CA LYS A 72 1.94 14.20 6.16
C LYS A 72 3.39 13.71 6.29
N GLU A 73 4.34 14.61 6.04
CA GLU A 73 5.79 14.36 6.17
C GLU A 73 6.17 13.68 7.51
N GLU A 74 5.55 14.10 8.62
CA GLU A 74 5.81 13.52 9.94
C GLU A 74 5.58 12.01 10.01
N TYR A 75 4.57 11.50 9.30
CA TYR A 75 4.32 10.06 9.22
C TYR A 75 5.52 9.33 8.61
N PHE A 76 6.08 9.88 7.54
CA PHE A 76 7.23 9.28 6.86
C PHE A 76 8.51 9.39 7.70
N ASN A 77 8.71 10.51 8.39
CA ASN A 77 9.82 10.67 9.33
C ASN A 77 9.80 9.60 10.43
N GLU A 78 8.63 9.37 11.04
CA GLU A 78 8.46 8.32 12.05
C GLU A 78 8.59 6.91 11.44
N LEU A 79 8.03 6.67 10.25
CA LEU A 79 8.16 5.40 9.54
C LEU A 79 9.64 5.04 9.29
N PHE A 80 10.43 6.01 8.82
CA PHE A 80 11.87 5.84 8.62
C PHE A 80 12.64 5.67 9.92
N ARG A 81 12.24 6.37 10.99
CA ARG A 81 12.87 6.24 12.31
C ARG A 81 12.67 4.83 12.90
N VAL A 82 11.46 4.29 12.85
CA VAL A 82 11.12 3.03 13.53
C VAL A 82 11.51 1.77 12.74
N SER A 83 11.95 1.91 11.49
CA SER A 83 12.26 0.77 10.62
C SER A 83 13.56 0.92 9.85
N GLN A 84 14.27 -0.19 9.63
CA GLN A 84 15.54 -0.18 8.90
C GLN A 84 15.34 -0.09 7.38
N ASN A 85 14.29 -0.74 6.85
CA ASN A 85 13.93 -0.70 5.43
C ASN A 85 12.44 -0.48 5.25
N GLN A 86 12.04 0.06 4.08
CA GLN A 86 10.64 0.34 3.79
C GLN A 86 10.25 -0.07 2.37
N ILE A 87 9.00 -0.50 2.24
CA ILE A 87 8.25 -0.61 0.99
C ILE A 87 7.00 0.25 1.15
N ILE A 88 6.90 1.32 0.36
CA ILE A 88 5.83 2.32 0.42
C ILE A 88 5.08 2.31 -0.90
N TRP A 89 3.89 1.74 -0.89
CA TRP A 89 2.99 1.79 -2.05
C TRP A 89 2.44 3.19 -2.29
N GLY A 90 2.24 3.53 -3.57
CA GLY A 90 1.78 4.86 -3.97
C GLY A 90 2.86 5.93 -3.86
N GLY A 91 4.15 5.56 -3.86
CA GLY A 91 5.22 6.55 -3.70
C GLY A 91 5.28 7.66 -4.77
N ASN A 92 4.54 7.55 -5.89
CA ASN A 92 4.34 8.62 -6.86
C ASN A 92 3.36 9.72 -6.39
N TYR A 93 2.69 9.52 -5.25
CA TYR A 93 1.79 10.47 -4.60
C TYR A 93 2.44 11.17 -3.39
N PHE A 94 3.65 10.77 -3.00
CA PHE A 94 4.35 11.26 -1.81
C PHE A 94 5.70 11.87 -2.18
N VAL A 95 6.21 12.76 -1.32
CA VAL A 95 7.56 13.30 -1.44
C VAL A 95 8.52 12.34 -0.74
N LEU A 96 9.17 11.48 -1.53
CA LEU A 96 10.10 10.46 -1.03
C LEU A 96 11.51 10.67 -1.63
N PRO A 97 12.58 10.28 -0.93
CA PRO A 97 13.94 10.36 -1.47
C PRO A 97 14.09 9.57 -2.79
N PRO A 98 15.05 9.89 -3.66
CA PRO A 98 15.31 9.07 -4.83
C PRO A 98 15.72 7.65 -4.42
N THR A 99 15.31 6.65 -5.20
CA THR A 99 15.66 5.25 -4.96
C THR A 99 15.87 4.50 -6.27
N ARG A 100 16.67 3.43 -6.22
CA ARG A 100 16.90 2.50 -7.33
C ARG A 100 15.99 1.27 -7.24
N GLY A 101 15.60 0.86 -6.03
CA GLY A 101 14.89 -0.37 -5.71
C GLY A 101 13.38 -0.36 -5.93
N ILE A 102 12.90 0.33 -6.96
CA ILE A 102 11.45 0.45 -7.22
C ILE A 102 10.84 -0.93 -7.49
N ALA A 103 9.66 -1.18 -6.91
CA ALA A 103 8.82 -2.33 -7.24
C ALA A 103 7.56 -1.87 -7.98
N ILE A 104 7.25 -2.53 -9.09
CA ILE A 104 6.06 -2.28 -9.89
C ILE A 104 5.17 -3.51 -9.84
N TRP A 105 3.90 -3.31 -9.48
CA TRP A 105 2.87 -4.30 -9.74
C TRP A 105 2.14 -3.96 -11.03
N ASP A 106 2.47 -4.66 -12.11
CA ASP A 106 1.72 -4.65 -13.37
C ASP A 106 0.42 -5.45 -13.19
N LYS A 107 -0.70 -4.74 -13.30
CA LYS A 107 -2.05 -5.28 -13.09
C LYS A 107 -2.58 -5.99 -14.33
N GLU A 108 -1.78 -6.13 -15.39
CA GLU A 108 -2.17 -6.71 -16.69
C GLU A 108 -3.50 -6.14 -17.19
N GLN A 109 -3.70 -4.84 -16.95
CA GLN A 109 -4.97 -4.17 -17.14
C GLN A 109 -5.18 -3.89 -18.64
N PRO A 110 -6.20 -4.49 -19.30
CA PRO A 110 -6.42 -4.29 -20.73
C PRO A 110 -7.03 -2.93 -21.08
N PHE A 111 -7.64 -2.21 -20.13
CA PHE A 111 -8.33 -0.96 -20.42
C PHE A 111 -7.44 0.27 -20.18
N PRO A 112 -7.36 1.21 -21.15
CA PRO A 112 -6.45 2.37 -21.07
C PRO A 112 -6.85 3.39 -19.99
N ASN A 113 -8.11 3.40 -19.57
CA ASN A 113 -8.62 4.36 -18.59
C ASN A 113 -8.35 3.95 -17.13
N PHE A 114 -7.79 2.76 -16.90
CA PHE A 114 -7.38 2.31 -15.57
C PHE A 114 -5.86 2.29 -15.48
N SER A 115 -5.32 2.56 -14.28
CA SER A 115 -3.87 2.46 -14.08
C SER A 115 -3.39 1.07 -14.42
N ALA A 116 -2.41 0.99 -15.33
CA ALA A 116 -1.80 -0.26 -15.76
C ALA A 116 -1.01 -0.93 -14.64
N PHE A 117 -0.44 -0.13 -13.74
CA PHE A 117 0.39 -0.63 -12.66
C PHE A 117 0.15 0.12 -11.34
N GLU A 118 0.71 -0.41 -10.26
CA GLU A 118 0.92 0.28 -9.00
C GLU A 118 2.41 0.34 -8.69
N TYR A 119 2.84 1.48 -8.16
CA TYR A 119 4.24 1.79 -7.88
C TYR A 119 4.50 1.71 -6.38
N ALA A 120 5.53 0.95 -5.99
CA ALA A 120 6.09 0.96 -4.65
C ALA A 120 7.49 1.56 -4.68
N TRP A 121 7.66 2.62 -3.89
CA TRP A 121 8.97 3.11 -3.51
C TRP A 121 9.57 2.16 -2.48
N THR A 122 10.88 1.93 -2.54
CA THR A 122 11.57 1.17 -1.49
C THR A 122 12.86 1.84 -1.08
N SER A 123 13.31 1.59 0.15
CA SER A 123 14.63 2.05 0.62
C SER A 123 15.80 1.19 0.08
N PHE A 124 15.53 0.16 -0.72
CA PHE A 124 16.55 -0.78 -1.16
C PHE A 124 17.43 -0.19 -2.25
N ASP A 125 18.76 -0.36 -2.09
CA ASP A 125 19.70 -0.10 -3.17
C ASP A 125 19.86 -1.33 -4.08
N LYS A 126 18.83 -1.62 -4.88
CA LYS A 126 18.79 -2.76 -5.80
C LYS A 126 18.18 -2.38 -7.15
N PRO A 127 18.36 -3.17 -8.22
CA PRO A 127 17.65 -2.94 -9.48
C PRO A 127 16.13 -3.07 -9.30
N ALA A 128 15.37 -2.21 -9.98
CA ALA A 128 13.92 -2.25 -9.98
C ALA A 128 13.37 -3.59 -10.49
N LYS A 129 12.17 -3.96 -10.00
CA LYS A 129 11.52 -5.24 -10.32
C LYS A 129 10.05 -5.04 -10.67
N ILE A 130 9.54 -5.94 -11.52
CA ILE A 130 8.14 -5.94 -11.96
C ILE A 130 7.50 -7.28 -11.57
N PHE A 131 6.41 -7.21 -10.83
CA PHE A 131 5.50 -8.32 -10.57
C PHE A 131 4.28 -8.21 -11.47
N LYS A 132 3.90 -9.28 -12.17
CA LYS A 132 2.76 -9.31 -13.10
C LYS A 132 1.65 -10.19 -12.55
N LEU A 133 0.50 -9.61 -12.25
CA LEU A 133 -0.68 -10.36 -11.82
C LEU A 133 -1.96 -9.54 -11.99
N ALA A 134 -2.86 -9.99 -12.86
CA ALA A 134 -4.18 -9.36 -12.96
C ALA A 134 -4.98 -9.45 -11.66
N THR A 135 -5.66 -8.35 -11.31
CA THR A 135 -6.55 -8.29 -10.14
C THR A 135 -7.71 -9.28 -10.19
N THR A 136 -8.14 -9.68 -11.39
CA THR A 136 -9.21 -10.67 -11.60
C THR A 136 -8.74 -12.12 -11.46
N ARG A 137 -7.42 -12.37 -11.50
CA ARG A 137 -6.82 -13.71 -11.47
C ARG A 137 -6.43 -14.18 -10.07
N THR A 138 -6.63 -13.35 -9.04
CA THR A 138 -6.24 -13.69 -7.66
C THR A 138 -7.18 -14.72 -7.03
N GLY A 139 -8.44 -14.80 -7.47
CA GLY A 139 -9.48 -15.60 -6.81
C GLY A 139 -9.89 -15.07 -5.42
N GLU A 140 -9.33 -13.95 -4.97
CA GLU A 140 -9.56 -13.39 -3.64
C GLU A 140 -10.85 -12.57 -3.60
N LYS A 141 -11.67 -12.80 -2.57
CA LYS A 141 -12.81 -11.92 -2.27
C LYS A 141 -12.27 -10.63 -1.63
N LYS A 142 -12.28 -9.54 -2.38
CA LYS A 142 -11.86 -8.23 -1.86
C LYS A 142 -12.77 -7.76 -0.74
N ILE A 143 -12.18 -7.39 0.39
CA ILE A 143 -12.86 -6.73 1.51
C ILE A 143 -12.59 -5.22 1.55
N HIS A 144 -11.63 -4.73 0.75
CA HIS A 144 -11.29 -3.31 0.62
C HIS A 144 -10.98 -2.94 -0.84
N PRO A 145 -11.35 -1.75 -1.35
CA PRO A 145 -11.09 -1.35 -2.74
C PRO A 145 -9.61 -1.37 -3.12
N THR A 146 -8.73 -0.90 -2.22
CA THR A 146 -7.28 -0.82 -2.46
C THR A 146 -6.53 -2.11 -2.10
N GLN A 147 -7.24 -3.19 -1.75
CA GLN A 147 -6.61 -4.46 -1.40
C GLN A 147 -5.71 -4.97 -2.53
N LYS A 148 -4.44 -5.19 -2.17
CA LYS A 148 -3.40 -5.81 -2.99
C LYS A 148 -3.39 -7.34 -2.78
N PRO A 149 -3.00 -8.14 -3.79
CA PRO A 149 -3.03 -9.59 -3.72
C PRO A 149 -2.04 -10.13 -2.68
N VAL A 150 -2.36 -11.23 -2.00
CA VAL A 150 -1.43 -11.88 -1.06
C VAL A 150 -0.16 -12.33 -1.79
N ALA A 151 -0.27 -12.79 -3.03
CA ALA A 151 0.87 -13.19 -3.85
C ALA A 151 1.86 -12.05 -4.11
N LEU A 152 1.40 -10.79 -4.13
CA LEU A 152 2.26 -9.62 -4.30
C LEU A 152 3.11 -9.35 -3.06
N TYR A 153 2.55 -9.53 -1.86
CA TYR A 153 3.31 -9.37 -0.61
C TYR A 153 4.27 -10.53 -0.33
N LYS A 154 4.00 -11.71 -0.90
CA LYS A 154 4.89 -12.88 -0.79
C LYS A 154 6.10 -12.82 -1.72
N TRP A 155 5.99 -12.07 -2.82
CA TRP A 155 7.04 -11.90 -3.82
C TRP A 155 8.05 -10.85 -3.37
#